data_AF-U5BVU5-F1
#
_entry.id   AF-U5BVU5-F1
#
_cell.length_a   1.000
_cell.length_b   1.000
_cell.length_c   1.000
_cell.angle_alpha   90.00
_cell.angle_beta   90.00
_cell.angle_gamma   90.00
#
_symmetry.space_group_name_H-M   'P 1'
#
loop_
_entity.id
_entity.type
_entity.pdbx_description
1 polymer ?
#
loop_
_entity_poly.entity_id
_entity_poly.type
_entity_poly.pdbx_seq_one_letter_code
_entity_poly.pdbx_strand_id
1 'polypeptide(L)'
;MKYLLFVCSIFAIGCSPFSKIAEETKIGSEDNYVSVSNPEANFHSLTFGDFEFAVNQKQFRNLNPAKPIFRNILFYAIADQPTYDYYVLENPKNRTIVHPDYILKDTLLGNTQITVAFSKNAPTSDLDFIRSKISLGKK
;
A
#
# COMPACT_ATOMS: atom_id res chain seq x y z
N MET A 1 -33.23 15.97 41.78
CA MET A 1 -32.13 16.45 40.92
C MET A 1 -30.82 15.87 41.41
N LYS A 2 -30.09 15.10 40.58
CA LYS A 2 -28.62 15.20 40.40
C LYS A 2 -28.10 14.06 39.51
N TYR A 3 -27.95 14.44 38.24
CA TYR A 3 -26.97 14.03 37.23
C TYR A 3 -26.59 12.54 37.09
N LEU A 4 -27.22 11.91 36.10
CA LEU A 4 -26.75 10.70 35.42
C LEU A 4 -25.45 11.03 34.67
N LEU A 5 -24.30 10.56 35.16
CA LEU A 5 -23.01 10.66 34.48
C LEU A 5 -23.00 9.72 33.27
N PHE A 6 -23.34 10.27 32.10
CA PHE A 6 -23.18 9.58 30.83
C PHE A 6 -21.69 9.65 30.45
N VAL A 7 -20.92 8.64 30.86
CA VAL A 7 -19.54 8.46 30.40
C VAL A 7 -19.61 8.04 28.93
N CYS A 8 -19.51 9.04 28.05
CA CYS A 8 -19.41 8.86 26.62
C CYS A 8 -18.03 8.25 26.32
N SER A 9 -17.95 6.92 26.36
CA SER A 9 -16.78 6.16 25.91
C SER A 9 -16.71 6.29 24.40
N ILE A 10 -16.01 7.32 23.93
CA ILE A 10 -15.71 7.54 22.51
C ILE A 10 -14.77 6.39 22.12
N PHE A 11 -15.35 5.31 21.60
CA PHE A 11 -14.60 4.32 20.83
C PHE A 11 -13.88 5.09 19.72
N ALA A 12 -12.59 5.32 19.89
CA ALA A 12 -11.71 5.74 18.82
C ALA A 12 -11.67 4.59 17.81
N ILE A 13 -12.66 4.54 16.92
CA ILE A 13 -12.63 3.71 15.72
C ILE A 13 -11.49 4.30 14.89
N GLY A 14 -10.27 3.85 15.17
CA GLY A 14 -9.10 4.22 14.41
C GLY A 14 -9.32 3.74 13.00
N CYS A 15 -9.72 4.64 12.09
CA CYS A 15 -9.75 4.33 10.67
C CYS A 15 -8.34 3.91 10.28
N SER A 16 -8.17 2.63 9.92
CA SER A 16 -6.93 2.15 9.32
C SER A 16 -6.66 2.96 8.05
N PRO A 17 -5.40 3.37 7.80
CA PRO A 17 -5.03 3.97 6.51
C PRO A 17 -4.98 2.91 5.40
N PHE A 18 -5.01 1.63 5.75
CA PHE A 18 -5.11 0.53 4.80
C PHE A 18 -6.53 0.37 4.29
N SER A 19 -6.65 -0.06 3.04
CA SER A 19 -7.92 -0.47 2.46
C SER A 19 -8.51 -1.65 3.25
N LYS A 20 -9.83 -1.77 3.25
CA LYS A 20 -10.53 -2.91 3.85
C LYS A 20 -10.14 -4.25 3.21
N ILE A 21 -9.73 -4.22 1.93
CA ILE A 21 -9.31 -5.42 1.20
C ILE A 21 -7.79 -5.65 1.25
N ALA A 22 -7.04 -4.82 1.98
CA ALA A 22 -5.58 -4.90 2.01
C ALA A 22 -5.07 -6.26 2.51
N GLU A 23 -5.72 -6.84 3.53
CA GLU A 23 -5.34 -8.13 4.12
C GLU A 23 -5.55 -9.34 3.19
N GLU A 24 -6.32 -9.17 2.10
CA GLU A 24 -6.45 -10.18 1.04
C GLU A 24 -5.25 -10.21 0.08
N THR A 25 -4.26 -9.33 0.29
CA THR A 25 -3.03 -9.30 -0.49
C THR A 25 -2.19 -10.53 -0.18
N LYS A 26 -1.87 -11.29 -1.23
CA LYS A 26 -1.04 -12.49 -1.19
C LYS A 26 0.36 -12.17 -1.70
N ILE A 27 1.36 -12.57 -0.94
CA ILE A 27 2.78 -12.48 -1.28
C ILE A 27 3.27 -13.90 -1.55
N GLY A 28 3.92 -14.11 -2.70
CA GLY A 28 4.38 -15.41 -3.14
C GLY A 28 5.64 -15.29 -3.99
N SER A 29 5.92 -16.33 -4.78
CA SER A 29 7.02 -16.34 -5.74
C SER A 29 6.54 -16.78 -7.11
N GLU A 30 6.99 -16.09 -8.16
CA GLU A 30 6.70 -16.38 -9.57
C GLU A 30 7.93 -15.99 -10.41
N ASP A 31 8.41 -16.89 -11.28
CA ASP A 31 9.53 -16.65 -12.20
C ASP A 31 10.83 -16.12 -11.55
N ASN A 32 11.15 -16.59 -10.35
CA ASN A 32 12.28 -16.12 -9.49
C ASN A 32 12.12 -14.69 -8.94
N TYR A 33 10.94 -14.11 -9.06
CA TYR A 33 10.57 -12.84 -8.44
C TYR A 33 9.61 -13.07 -7.27
N VAL A 34 9.44 -12.03 -6.46
CA VAL A 34 8.34 -11.98 -5.49
C VAL A 34 7.08 -11.54 -6.22
N SER A 35 6.02 -12.33 -6.08
CA SER A 35 4.71 -11.98 -6.62
C SER A 35 3.86 -11.35 -5.52
N VAL A 36 3.15 -10.27 -5.85
CA VAL A 36 2.20 -9.62 -4.96
C VAL A 36 0.89 -9.49 -5.70
N SER A 37 -0.19 -9.99 -5.11
CA SER A 37 -1.50 -10.00 -5.76
C SER A 37 -2.61 -9.69 -4.77
N ASN A 38 -3.65 -9.02 -5.23
CA ASN A 38 -4.87 -8.81 -4.49
C ASN A 38 -6.06 -9.05 -5.43
N PRO A 39 -6.75 -10.20 -5.29
CA PRO A 39 -7.86 -10.56 -6.18
C PRO A 39 -9.02 -9.56 -6.16
N GLU A 40 -9.36 -9.04 -4.98
CA GLU A 40 -10.44 -8.07 -4.80
C GLU A 40 -10.16 -6.75 -5.53
N ALA A 41 -8.89 -6.34 -5.57
CA ALA A 41 -8.44 -5.16 -6.32
C ALA A 41 -8.17 -5.45 -7.82
N ASN A 42 -8.29 -6.70 -8.28
CA ASN A 42 -7.77 -7.17 -9.57
C ASN A 42 -6.30 -6.79 -9.80
N PHE A 43 -5.49 -6.79 -8.74
CA PHE A 43 -4.09 -6.37 -8.79
C PHE A 43 -3.15 -7.56 -8.81
N HIS A 44 -2.14 -7.52 -9.67
CA HIS A 44 -0.98 -8.40 -9.62
C HIS A 44 0.27 -7.65 -10.07
N SER A 45 1.40 -7.92 -9.42
CA SER A 45 2.71 -7.40 -9.79
C SER A 45 3.82 -8.36 -9.39
N LEU A 46 4.94 -8.26 -10.10
CA LEU A 46 6.21 -8.85 -9.68
C LEU A 46 7.13 -7.76 -9.14
N THR A 47 7.98 -8.13 -8.19
CA THR A 47 9.00 -7.25 -7.60
C THR A 47 10.23 -8.06 -7.20
N PHE A 48 11.32 -7.38 -6.87
CA PHE A 48 12.55 -8.01 -6.39
C PHE A 48 12.37 -8.62 -4.99
N GLY A 49 13.25 -9.56 -4.64
CA GLY A 49 13.14 -10.39 -3.43
C GLY A 49 13.60 -9.73 -2.13
N ASP A 50 14.08 -8.49 -2.20
CA ASP A 50 14.59 -7.67 -1.11
C ASP A 50 13.52 -6.81 -0.42
N PHE A 51 12.28 -6.86 -0.91
CA PHE A 51 11.17 -6.11 -0.32
C PHE A 51 10.50 -6.85 0.84
N GLU A 52 10.30 -6.13 1.93
CA GLU A 52 9.37 -6.49 2.99
C GLU A 52 8.04 -5.78 2.81
N PHE A 53 6.93 -6.46 3.14
CA PHE A 53 5.58 -5.97 2.85
C PHE A 53 4.74 -5.79 4.11
N ALA A 54 3.89 -4.77 4.08
CA ALA A 54 2.83 -4.58 5.06
C ALA A 54 1.48 -4.46 4.37
N VAL A 55 0.51 -5.23 4.84
CA VAL A 55 -0.89 -5.24 4.38
C VAL A 55 -1.85 -4.71 5.45
N ASN A 56 -1.32 -4.37 6.64
CA ASN A 56 -2.07 -3.71 7.69
C ASN A 56 -1.19 -2.77 8.52
N GLN A 57 -1.86 -1.99 9.39
CA GLN A 57 -1.22 -0.98 10.22
C GLN A 57 -0.18 -1.55 11.19
N LYS A 58 -0.35 -2.78 11.67
CA LYS A 58 0.58 -3.41 12.61
C LYS A 58 1.88 -3.77 11.90
N GLN A 59 1.79 -4.46 10.76
CA GLN A 59 2.95 -4.77 9.93
C GLN A 59 3.66 -3.49 9.47
N PHE A 60 2.91 -2.47 9.05
CA PHE A 60 3.49 -1.19 8.66
C PHE A 60 4.38 -0.62 9.76
N ARG A 61 3.90 -0.58 11.01
CA ARG A 61 4.68 -0.03 12.13
C ARG A 61 5.95 -0.82 12.46
N ASN A 62 5.97 -2.11 12.12
CA ASN A 62 7.17 -2.92 12.29
C ASN A 62 8.24 -2.57 11.24
N LEU A 63 7.80 -2.22 10.01
CA LEU A 63 8.68 -1.86 8.89
C LEU A 63 9.06 -0.37 8.89
N ASN A 64 8.12 0.49 9.26
CA ASN A 64 8.26 1.94 9.24
C ASN A 64 7.54 2.52 10.48
N PRO A 65 8.29 3.01 11.49
CA PRO A 65 7.70 3.51 12.73
C PRO A 65 6.95 4.83 12.57
N ALA A 66 7.05 5.50 11.41
CA ALA A 66 6.31 6.71 11.12
C ALA A 66 4.80 6.44 10.94
N LYS A 67 4.02 7.51 10.73
CA LYS A 67 2.61 7.36 10.32
C LYS A 67 2.55 7.15 8.81
N PRO A 68 1.65 6.28 8.30
CA PRO A 68 1.44 6.15 6.86
C PRO A 68 1.09 7.50 6.24
N ILE A 69 1.80 7.84 5.16
CA ILE A 69 1.63 9.10 4.43
C ILE A 69 0.31 9.10 3.65
N PHE A 70 -0.03 7.96 3.08
CA PHE A 70 -1.20 7.78 2.22
C PHE A 70 -2.36 7.07 2.95
N ARG A 71 -3.53 7.06 2.31
CA ARG A 71 -4.73 6.32 2.74
C ARG A 71 -5.22 5.41 1.63
N ASN A 72 -6.10 4.47 1.98
CA ASN A 72 -6.54 3.36 1.14
C ASN A 72 -5.36 2.53 0.63
N ILE A 73 -4.39 2.28 1.51
CA ILE A 73 -3.19 1.51 1.18
C ILE A 73 -3.61 0.05 0.97
N LEU A 74 -3.41 -0.48 -0.23
CA LEU A 74 -3.57 -1.91 -0.53
C LEU A 74 -2.40 -2.69 0.09
N PHE A 75 -1.18 -2.23 -0.12
CA PHE A 75 0.00 -2.66 0.62
C PHE A 75 1.10 -1.59 0.56
N TYR A 76 2.04 -1.73 1.49
CA TYR A 76 3.29 -0.99 1.57
C TYR A 76 4.44 -1.96 1.37
N ALA A 77 5.51 -1.52 0.72
CA ALA A 77 6.72 -2.30 0.53
C ALA A 77 7.95 -1.43 0.79
N ILE A 78 8.96 -1.98 1.45
CA ILE A 78 10.24 -1.33 1.71
C ILE A 78 11.39 -2.29 1.42
N ALA A 79 12.45 -1.78 0.79
CA ALA A 79 13.74 -2.45 0.68
C ALA A 79 14.76 -1.68 1.52
N ASP A 80 15.76 -2.37 2.07
CA ASP A 80 16.75 -1.77 2.97
C ASP A 80 18.07 -1.39 2.26
N GLN A 81 18.37 -1.97 1.09
CA GLN A 81 19.67 -1.82 0.40
C GLN A 81 19.55 -1.70 -1.14
N PRO A 82 19.43 -0.48 -1.70
CA PRO A 82 19.33 0.80 -1.02
C PRO A 82 17.98 0.96 -0.30
N THR A 83 17.93 1.82 0.71
CA THR A 83 16.68 2.03 1.46
C THR A 83 15.70 2.87 0.67
N TYR A 84 14.58 2.28 0.23
CA TYR A 84 13.49 2.99 -0.42
C TYR A 84 12.17 2.22 -0.27
N ASP A 85 11.06 2.93 -0.39
CA ASP A 85 9.72 2.36 -0.21
C ASP A 85 8.77 2.70 -1.36
N TYR A 86 7.68 1.96 -1.43
CA TYR A 86 6.54 2.33 -2.24
C TYR A 86 5.22 1.87 -1.62
N TYR A 87 4.14 2.53 -2.04
CA TYR A 87 2.77 2.21 -1.66
C TYR A 87 1.98 1.85 -2.90
N VAL A 88 1.09 0.87 -2.78
CA VAL A 88 0.01 0.66 -3.74
C VAL A 88 -1.30 1.07 -3.08
N LEU A 89 -2.02 1.99 -3.71
CA LEU A 89 -3.23 2.62 -3.21
C LEU A 89 -4.42 2.18 -4.04
N GLU A 90 -5.51 1.81 -3.37
CA GLU A 90 -6.76 1.39 -3.99
C GLU A 90 -7.78 2.53 -3.95
N ASN A 91 -8.29 2.93 -5.12
CA ASN A 91 -9.30 3.98 -5.29
C ASN A 91 -9.02 5.24 -4.42
N PRO A 92 -7.83 5.85 -4.52
CA PRO A 92 -7.48 6.98 -3.66
C PRO A 92 -8.37 8.18 -3.97
N LYS A 93 -9.11 8.67 -2.96
CA LYS A 93 -10.07 9.78 -3.11
C LYS A 93 -9.39 11.14 -3.30
N ASN A 94 -8.23 11.36 -2.68
CA ASN A 94 -7.49 12.62 -2.73
C ASN A 94 -6.22 12.47 -3.56
N ARG A 95 -6.37 12.52 -4.89
CA ARG A 95 -5.26 12.48 -5.87
C ARG A 95 -4.28 13.66 -5.74
N THR A 96 -4.69 14.72 -5.02
CA THR A 96 -3.97 15.99 -4.93
C THR A 96 -2.89 16.04 -3.85
N ILE A 97 -2.74 14.99 -3.03
CA ILE A 97 -1.63 14.94 -2.06
C ILE A 97 -0.40 14.40 -2.80
N VAL A 98 0.19 15.25 -3.64
CA VAL A 98 1.53 15.05 -4.16
C VAL A 98 2.47 15.22 -2.96
N HIS A 99 2.91 14.11 -2.37
CA HIS A 99 3.94 14.17 -1.35
C HIS A 99 5.27 14.52 -2.02
N PRO A 100 6.04 15.50 -1.53
CA PRO A 100 7.26 15.95 -2.19
C PRO A 100 8.30 14.85 -2.38
N ASP A 101 8.24 13.79 -1.58
CA ASP A 101 9.20 12.68 -1.62
C ASP A 101 8.73 11.49 -2.46
N TYR A 102 7.55 11.57 -3.08
CA TYR A 102 6.98 10.46 -3.86
C TYR A 102 6.65 10.84 -5.30
N ILE A 103 6.80 9.86 -6.19
CA ILE A 103 6.35 9.89 -7.58
C ILE A 103 5.10 9.03 -7.66
N LEU A 104 3.97 9.66 -7.94
CA LEU A 104 2.69 8.98 -8.12
C LEU A 104 2.52 8.53 -9.58
N LYS A 105 2.05 7.29 -9.76
CA LYS A 105 1.67 6.73 -11.05
C LYS A 105 0.34 6.02 -10.94
N ASP A 106 -0.61 6.44 -11.77
CA ASP A 106 -1.94 5.88 -11.83
C ASP A 106 -2.03 4.81 -12.91
N THR A 107 -2.84 3.79 -12.65
CA THR A 107 -3.30 2.81 -13.63
C THR A 107 -4.73 2.38 -13.31
N LEU A 108 -5.42 1.85 -14.32
CA LEU A 108 -6.77 1.33 -14.17
C LEU A 108 -6.73 -0.19 -14.42
N LEU A 109 -7.04 -0.97 -13.40
CA LEU A 109 -7.10 -2.43 -13.47
C LEU A 109 -8.55 -2.88 -13.37
N GLY A 110 -9.16 -3.14 -14.53
CA GLY A 110 -10.59 -3.42 -14.64
C GLY A 110 -11.38 -2.17 -14.29
N ASN A 111 -12.12 -2.21 -13.17
CA ASN A 111 -12.85 -1.06 -12.64
C ASN A 111 -12.19 -0.44 -11.39
N THR A 112 -11.02 -0.94 -10.99
CA THR A 112 -10.30 -0.46 -9.81
C THR A 112 -9.22 0.52 -10.22
N GLN A 113 -9.27 1.74 -9.69
CA GLN A 113 -8.16 2.67 -9.85
C GLN A 113 -7.05 2.28 -8.87
N ILE A 114 -5.84 2.10 -9.41
CA ILE A 114 -4.64 1.85 -8.62
C ILE A 114 -3.68 3.01 -8.79
N THR A 115 -3.14 3.51 -7.69
CA THR A 115 -2.04 4.48 -7.71
C THR A 115 -0.85 3.87 -7.00
N VAL A 116 0.30 3.84 -7.67
CA VAL A 116 1.56 3.46 -7.05
C VAL A 116 2.35 4.71 -6.71
N ALA A 117 2.70 4.86 -5.43
CA ALA A 117 3.49 5.95 -4.92
C ALA A 117 4.89 5.45 -4.60
N PHE A 118 5.86 5.76 -5.45
CA PHE A 118 7.24 5.36 -5.24
C PHE A 118 8.04 6.49 -4.60
N SER A 119 8.86 6.19 -3.60
CA SER A 119 9.82 7.16 -3.09
C SER A 119 10.79 7.63 -4.18
N LYS A 120 11.15 8.92 -4.16
CA LYS A 120 11.99 9.55 -5.19
C LYS A 120 13.44 9.05 -5.20
N ASN A 121 13.89 8.46 -4.10
CA ASN A 121 15.23 7.88 -3.96
C ASN A 121 15.32 6.43 -4.47
N ALA A 122 14.21 5.83 -4.91
CA ALA A 122 14.20 4.50 -5.50
C ALA A 122 15.07 4.42 -6.77
N PRO A 123 15.85 3.34 -6.97
CA PRO A 123 16.60 3.12 -8.20
C PRO A 123 15.68 3.10 -9.42
N THR A 124 16.08 3.79 -10.50
CA THR A 124 15.25 3.90 -11.71
C THR A 124 14.95 2.54 -12.34
N SER A 125 15.91 1.61 -12.30
CA SER A 125 15.72 0.21 -12.75
C SER A 125 14.55 -0.47 -12.06
N ASP A 126 14.41 -0.27 -10.76
CA ASP A 126 13.45 -0.98 -9.93
C ASP A 126 12.06 -0.38 -10.10
N LEU A 127 12.01 0.96 -10.20
CA LEU A 127 10.80 1.68 -10.59
C LEU A 127 10.27 1.17 -11.93
N ASP A 128 11.13 1.08 -12.94
CA ASP A 128 10.72 0.68 -14.29
C ASP A 128 10.32 -0.79 -14.33
N PHE A 129 11.04 -1.66 -13.62
CA PHE A 129 10.68 -3.07 -13.48
C PHE A 129 9.30 -3.23 -12.85
N ILE A 130 9.08 -2.70 -11.64
CA ILE A 130 7.80 -2.85 -10.91
C ILE A 130 6.66 -2.28 -11.77
N ARG A 131 6.84 -1.09 -12.36
CA ARG A 131 5.84 -0.49 -13.24
C ARG A 131 5.48 -1.37 -14.42
N SER A 132 6.46 -2.00 -15.06
CA SER A 132 6.24 -2.88 -16.22
C SER A 132 5.52 -4.19 -15.87
N LYS A 133 5.48 -4.56 -14.58
CA LYS A 133 4.91 -5.83 -14.10
C LYS A 133 3.53 -5.70 -13.47
N ILE A 134 3.04 -4.47 -13.24
CA ILE A 134 1.67 -4.26 -12.77
C ILE A 134 0.69 -4.68 -13.86
N SER A 135 -0.22 -5.59 -13.52
CA SER A 135 -1.20 -6.15 -14.43
C SER A 135 -2.46 -6.59 -13.70
N LEU A 136 -3.47 -6.99 -14.47
CA LEU A 136 -4.68 -7.59 -13.93
C LEU A 136 -4.35 -8.88 -13.18
N GLY A 137 -4.94 -9.04 -11.99
CA GLY A 137 -4.88 -10.28 -11.23
C GLY A 137 -5.42 -11.47 -12.05
N LYS A 138 -4.66 -12.57 -12.07
CA LYS A 138 -5.16 -13.86 -12.59
C LYS A 138 -6.28 -14.34 -11.63
N LYS A 139 -7.50 -14.51 -12.16
CA LYS A 139 -8.64 -15.07 -11.42
C LYS A 139 -8.43 -16.55 -11.13
#